data_AF-A0A921SNU8-F1
#
_entry.id   AF-A0A921SNU8-F1
#
_cell.length_a   1.000
_cell.length_b   1.000
_cell.length_c   1.000
_cell.angle_alpha   90.00
_cell.angle_beta   90.00
_cell.angle_gamma   90.00
#
_symmetry.space_group_name_H-M   'P 1'
#
loop_
_entity.id
_entity.type
_entity.pdbx_description
1 polymer ?
#
loop_
_entity_poly.entity_id
_entity_poly.type
_entity_poly.pdbx_seq_one_letter_code
_entity_poly.pdbx_strand_id
1 'polypeptide(L)'
;RAVRSWAWPSGDWGSLPPQGGIEAAFRAELDAHPDPQTRLAEITREMELVSSRFRTAETFSVQDIIDPRTTRRRLCEWVRDAYAVLPRLVGEPSFSLRP
;
A
#
# COMPACT_ATOMS: atom_id res chain seq x y z
N ARG A 1 -10.57 -2.87 -18.81
CA ARG A 1 -9.75 -1.65 -18.59
C ARG A 1 -8.50 -2.11 -17.84
N ALA A 2 -7.37 -2.29 -18.53
CA ALA A 2 -6.13 -2.67 -17.84
C ALA A 2 -5.60 -1.43 -17.10
N VAL A 3 -6.00 -1.27 -15.84
CA VAL A 3 -5.40 -0.27 -14.96
C VAL A 3 -4.02 -0.79 -14.61
N ARG A 4 -2.97 -0.22 -15.22
CA ARG A 4 -1.60 -0.55 -14.86
C ARG A 4 -1.27 0.16 -13.55
N SER A 5 -1.19 -0.59 -12.46
CA SER A 5 -0.70 -0.12 -11.17
C SER A 5 0.73 -0.61 -10.98
N TRP A 6 1.64 0.32 -10.68
CA TRP A 6 3.03 0.02 -10.35
C TRP A 6 3.31 0.33 -8.89
N ALA A 7 4.15 -0.49 -8.29
CA ALA A 7 4.67 -0.32 -6.94
C ALA A 7 6.19 -0.36 -6.94
N TRP A 8 6.79 0.26 -5.93
CA TRP A 8 8.18 -0.01 -5.59
C TRP A 8 8.26 -1.15 -4.57
N PRO A 9 9.37 -1.91 -4.53
CA PRO A 9 9.60 -2.95 -3.51
C PRO A 9 9.58 -2.42 -2.07
N SER A 10 9.84 -1.12 -1.90
CA SER A 10 9.80 -0.43 -0.61
C SER A 10 8.39 0.04 -0.21
N GLY A 11 7.37 -0.19 -1.05
CA GLY A 11 6.00 0.16 -0.72
C GLY A 11 5.49 -0.68 0.44
N ASP A 12 4.74 -0.03 1.33
CA ASP A 12 4.03 -0.68 2.42
C ASP A 12 2.52 -0.49 2.24
N TRP A 13 1.75 -1.53 2.55
CA TRP A 13 0.34 -1.63 2.21
C TRP A 13 -0.43 -2.17 3.41
N GLY A 14 -1.42 -1.40 3.86
CA GLY A 14 -2.24 -1.76 5.01
C GLY A 14 -3.19 -0.61 5.37
N SER A 15 -4.27 -0.93 6.09
CA SER A 15 -5.25 0.09 6.52
C SER A 15 -4.80 0.86 7.77
N LEU A 16 -3.82 0.35 8.52
CA LEU A 16 -3.36 0.92 9.77
C LEU A 16 -1.82 1.01 9.76
N PRO A 17 -1.23 2.13 10.18
CA PRO A 17 0.19 2.18 10.48
C PRO A 17 0.47 1.18 11.62
N PRO A 18 1.51 0.34 11.49
CA PRO A 18 1.77 -0.74 12.43
C PRO A 18 1.90 -0.26 13.89
N GLN A 19 2.52 0.90 14.13
CA GLN A 19 2.69 1.42 15.50
C GLN A 19 1.34 1.68 16.20
N GLY A 20 0.42 2.40 15.56
CA GLY A 20 -0.87 2.74 16.17
C GLY A 20 -1.84 1.56 16.24
N GLY A 21 -1.77 0.63 15.28
CA GLY A 21 -2.61 -0.57 15.25
C GLY A 21 -2.21 -1.60 16.32
N ILE A 22 -0.90 -1.79 16.54
CA ILE A 22 -0.39 -2.75 17.53
C ILE A 22 -0.72 -2.28 18.94
N GLU A 23 -0.49 -1.01 19.27
CA GLU A 23 -0.83 -0.48 20.60
C GLU A 23 -2.33 -0.56 20.91
N ALA A 24 -3.19 -0.38 19.91
CA ALA A 24 -4.63 -0.52 20.09
C ALA A 24 -5.06 -1.99 20.27
N ALA A 25 -4.50 -2.91 19.49
CA ALA A 25 -4.85 -4.33 19.54
C ALA A 25 -4.32 -5.04 20.80
N PHE A 26 -3.13 -4.66 21.27
CA PHE A 26 -2.43 -5.32 22.38
C PHE A 26 -2.45 -4.51 23.68
N ARG A 27 -3.29 -3.47 23.80
CA ARG A 27 -3.36 -2.59 24.98
C ARG A 27 -3.42 -3.36 26.30
N ALA A 28 -4.31 -4.34 26.40
CA ALA A 28 -4.50 -5.12 27.62
C ALA A 28 -3.27 -5.99 27.98
N GLU A 29 -2.54 -6.47 26.98
CA GLU A 29 -1.31 -7.25 27.18
C GLU A 29 -0.14 -6.35 27.59
N LEU A 30 -0.01 -5.18 26.95
CA LEU A 30 1.02 -4.20 27.26
C LEU A 30 0.86 -3.64 28.68
N ASP A 31 -0.37 -3.33 29.10
CA ASP A 31 -0.65 -2.79 30.43
C ASP A 31 -0.42 -3.82 31.56
N ALA A 32 -0.54 -5.11 31.25
CA ALA A 32 -0.30 -6.20 32.19
C ALA A 32 1.18 -6.64 32.25
N HIS A 33 2.01 -6.19 31.31
CA HIS A 33 3.41 -6.59 31.22
C HIS A 33 4.29 -5.73 32.16
N PRO A 34 5.26 -6.33 32.88
CA PRO A 34 6.15 -5.59 33.79
C PRO A 34 7.06 -4.59 33.06
N ASP A 35 7.31 -4.80 31.77
CA ASP A 35 7.97 -3.84 30.88
C ASP A 35 7.21 -3.73 29.55
N PRO A 36 6.25 -2.79 29.44
CA PRO A 36 5.42 -2.63 28.25
C PRO A 36 6.23 -2.25 27.00
N GLN A 37 7.35 -1.55 27.15
CA GLN A 37 8.16 -1.09 26.02
C GLN A 37 8.91 -2.25 25.36
N THR A 38 9.49 -3.14 26.16
CA THR A 38 10.13 -4.35 25.65
C THR A 38 9.11 -5.26 24.96
N ARG A 39 7.91 -5.42 25.55
CA ARG A 39 6.86 -6.25 24.94
C ARG A 39 6.34 -5.67 23.62
N LEU A 40 6.19 -4.35 23.53
CA LEU A 40 5.81 -3.67 22.30
C LEU A 40 6.84 -3.90 21.19
N ALA A 41 8.14 -3.82 21.51
CA ALA A 41 9.21 -4.06 20.55
C ALA A 41 9.23 -5.52 20.04
N GLU A 42 8.98 -6.50 20.91
CA GLU A 42 8.85 -7.91 20.53
C GLU A 42 7.68 -8.14 19.57
N ILE A 43 6.48 -7.67 19.93
CA ILE A 43 5.27 -7.81 19.10
C ILE A 43 5.48 -7.12 17.75
N THR A 44 6.09 -5.93 17.74
CA THR A 44 6.40 -5.21 16.50
C THR A 44 7.32 -6.03 15.61
N ARG A 45 8.39 -6.60 16.17
CA ARG A 45 9.33 -7.45 15.43
C ARG A 45 8.66 -8.70 14.87
N GLU A 46 7.80 -9.35 15.66
CA GLU A 46 7.04 -10.52 15.20
C GLU A 46 6.13 -10.15 14.03
N MET A 47 5.40 -9.03 14.12
CA MET A 47 4.53 -8.53 13.05
C MET A 47 5.30 -8.15 11.79
N GLU A 48 6.49 -7.57 11.91
CA GLU A 48 7.38 -7.30 10.78
C GLU A 48 7.81 -8.57 10.05
N LEU A 49 8.05 -9.67 10.76
CA LEU A 49 8.45 -10.96 10.17
C LEU A 49 7.32 -11.61 9.35
N VAL A 50 6.07 -11.45 9.78
CA VAL A 50 4.91 -11.96 9.05
C VAL A 50 4.43 -11.02 7.94
N SER A 51 4.71 -9.72 8.07
CA SER A 51 4.41 -8.71 7.05
C SER A 51 5.33 -8.83 5.84
N SER A 52 4.90 -9.61 4.85
CA SER A 52 5.57 -9.63 3.55
C SER A 52 4.94 -8.58 2.64
N ARG A 53 5.71 -7.53 2.36
CA ARG A 53 5.33 -6.45 1.41
C ARG A 53 4.99 -6.97 0.02
N PHE A 54 5.54 -8.12 -0.38
CA PHE A 54 5.19 -8.78 -1.63
C PHE A 54 3.83 -9.48 -1.57
N ARG A 55 3.53 -10.17 -0.47
CA ARG A 55 2.23 -10.84 -0.29
C ARG A 55 1.08 -9.84 -0.20
N THR A 56 1.29 -8.70 0.45
CA THR A 56 0.26 -7.65 0.53
C THR A 56 0.06 -6.91 -0.79
N ALA A 57 1.08 -6.82 -1.66
CA ALA A 57 0.95 -6.18 -2.96
C ALA A 57 -0.18 -6.81 -3.82
N GLU A 58 -0.25 -8.15 -3.87
CA GLU A 58 -1.31 -8.86 -4.59
C GLU A 58 -2.71 -8.54 -4.04
N THR A 59 -2.87 -8.56 -2.70
CA THR A 59 -4.14 -8.25 -2.02
C THR A 59 -4.61 -6.82 -2.28
N PHE A 60 -3.68 -5.86 -2.42
CA PHE A 60 -3.98 -4.44 -2.68
C PHE A 60 -4.01 -4.08 -4.17
N SER A 61 -4.16 -5.05 -5.06
CA SER A 61 -4.27 -4.83 -6.52
C SER A 61 -3.06 -4.09 -7.14
N VAL A 62 -1.87 -4.27 -6.57
CA VAL A 62 -0.61 -3.89 -7.23
C VAL A 62 -0.33 -4.93 -8.31
N GLN A 63 -0.34 -4.50 -9.58
CA GLN A 63 -0.15 -5.43 -10.70
C GLN A 63 1.33 -5.71 -11.00
N ASP A 64 2.22 -4.74 -10.75
CA ASP A 64 3.63 -4.86 -11.13
C ASP A 64 4.53 -4.13 -10.12
N ILE A 65 5.49 -4.85 -9.54
CA ILE A 65 6.51 -4.29 -8.64
C ILE A 65 7.77 -4.01 -9.47
N ILE A 66 8.09 -2.73 -9.62
CA ILE A 66 9.15 -2.27 -10.52
C ILE A 66 10.36 -1.75 -9.74
N ASP A 67 11.54 -1.86 -10.36
CA ASP A 67 12.72 -1.12 -9.89
C ASP A 67 12.43 0.40 -9.97
N PRO A 68 12.64 1.18 -8.90
CA PRO A 68 12.40 2.62 -8.88
C PRO A 68 13.08 3.37 -10.03
N ARG A 69 14.24 2.91 -10.51
CA ARG A 69 14.99 3.50 -11.63
C ARG A 69 14.26 3.39 -12.96
N THR A 70 13.36 2.40 -13.10
CA THR A 70 12.59 2.18 -14.33
C THR A 70 11.31 3.03 -14.40
N THR A 71 10.93 3.68 -13.30
CA THR A 71 9.67 4.45 -13.18
C THR A 71 9.49 5.46 -14.31
N ARG A 72 10.50 6.29 -14.58
CA ARG A 72 10.42 7.32 -15.64
C ARG A 72 10.10 6.69 -17.00
N ARG A 73 10.82 5.63 -17.37
CA ARG A 73 10.61 4.93 -18.65
C ARG A 73 9.20 4.38 -18.74
N ARG A 74 8.73 3.68 -17.69
CA ARG A 74 7.38 3.11 -17.62
C ARG A 74 6.29 4.17 -17.78
N LEU A 75 6.43 5.32 -17.11
CA LEU A 75 5.49 6.43 -17.22
C LEU A 75 5.48 7.05 -18.63
N CYS A 76 6.64 7.26 -19.24
CA CYS A 76 6.72 7.78 -20.61
C CYS A 76 6.10 6.82 -21.65
N GLU A 77 6.28 5.51 -21.48
CA GLU A 77 5.62 4.49 -22.30
C GLU A 77 4.09 4.56 -22.09
N TRP A 78 3.65 4.59 -20.84
CA TRP A 78 2.23 4.65 -20.47
C TRP A 78 1.51 5.89 -20.99
N VAL A 79 2.17 7.06 -21.00
CA VAL A 79 1.59 8.30 -21.52
C VAL A 79 1.07 8.12 -22.95
N ARG A 80 1.77 7.36 -23.80
CA ARG A 80 1.32 7.10 -25.18
C ARG A 80 -0.01 6.35 -25.20
N ASP A 81 -0.12 5.31 -24.37
CA ASP A 81 -1.35 4.52 -24.21
C ASP A 81 -2.49 5.40 -23.64
N ALA A 82 -2.18 6.27 -22.67
CA ALA A 82 -3.15 7.17 -22.05
C ALA A 82 -3.73 8.17 -23.06
N TYR A 83 -2.89 8.80 -23.88
CA TYR A 83 -3.34 9.75 -24.91
C TYR A 83 -4.15 9.06 -26.01
N ALA A 84 -3.92 7.79 -26.31
CA ALA A 84 -4.74 7.03 -27.25
C ALA A 84 -6.18 6.82 -26.77
N VAL A 85 -6.39 6.71 -25.44
CA VAL A 85 -7.71 6.49 -24.83
C VAL A 85 -8.41 7.81 -24.47
N LEU A 86 -7.64 8.86 -24.20
CA LEU A 86 -8.13 10.16 -23.74
C LEU A 86 -9.33 10.73 -24.54
N PRO A 87 -9.38 10.67 -25.89
CA PRO A 87 -10.51 11.22 -26.66
C PRO A 87 -11.88 10.59 -26.33
N ARG A 88 -11.92 9.41 -25.71
CA ARG A 88 -13.16 8.75 -25.26
C ARG A 88 -13.55 9.11 -23.82
N LEU A 89 -12.67 9.80 -23.11
CA LEU A 89 -12.78 10.13 -21.69
C LEU A 89 -12.91 11.65 -21.46
N VAL A 90 -13.06 12.43 -22.54
CA VAL A 90 -13.31 13.87 -22.48
C VAL A 90 -14.82 14.13 -22.42
N GLY A 91 -15.22 15.04 -21.54
CA GLY A 91 -16.61 15.41 -21.25
C GLY A 91 -16.67 16.27 -19.99
N GLU A 92 -17.86 16.75 -19.62
CA GLU A 92 -18.00 17.47 -18.34
C GLU A 92 -17.67 16.53 -17.17
N PRO A 93 -16.78 16.93 -16.24
CA PRO A 93 -16.53 16.15 -15.03
C PRO A 93 -17.81 16.06 -14.20
N SER A 94 -18.32 14.84 -13.97
CA SER A 94 -19.44 14.62 -13.05
C SER A 94 -18.96 13.91 -11.78
N PHE A 95 -19.12 14.55 -10.63
CA PHE A 95 -18.89 13.95 -9.33
C PHE A 95 -20.23 13.78 -8.63
N SER A 96 -20.90 12.65 -8.89
CA SER A 96 -22.14 12.32 -8.18
C SER A 96 -21.84 11.90 -6.74
N LEU A 97 -22.85 11.98 -5.86
CA LEU A 97 -22.79 11.30 -4.56
C LEU A 97 -22.48 9.82 -4.80
N ARG A 98 -21.46 9.30 -4.11
CA ARG A 98 -21.17 7.87 -4.08
C ARG A 98 -22.40 7.20 -3.41
N PRO A 99 -23.04 6.20 -4.02
CA PRO A 99 -24.20 5.54 -3.42
C PRO A 99 -23.86 4.91 -2.07
#